data_AF-A0A5B8V3T1-F1
#
_entry.id   AF-A0A5B8V3T1-F1
#
_cell.length_a   1.000
_cell.length_b   1.000
_cell.length_c   1.000
_cell.angle_alpha   90.00
_cell.angle_beta   90.00
_cell.angle_gamma   90.00
#
_symmetry.space_group_name_H-M   'P 1'
#
loop_
_entity.id
_entity.type
_entity.pdbx_description
1 polymer ?
#
loop_
_entity_poly.entity_id
_entity_poly.type
_entity_poly.pdbx_seq_one_letter_code
_entity_poly.pdbx_strand_id
1 'polypeptide(L)'
;MDYSLEVLHNIIIYLHILTVIAIILKIVLVFRSKGFDVPAVVSSFFRVYTKSDLYMSNNQSRKQYMRLNNLINYYIYGWLLATIIIIVVFHSPY
;
A
#
# COMPACT_ATOMS: atom_id res chain seq x y z
N MET A 1 15.50 25.92 -9.41
CA MET A 1 15.45 24.45 -9.32
C MET A 1 14.18 24.06 -8.54
N ASP A 2 13.06 24.76 -8.77
CA ASP A 2 12.12 25.02 -7.66
C ASP A 2 10.70 24.52 -7.95
N TYR A 3 10.20 24.66 -9.18
CA TYR A 3 8.81 24.28 -9.51
C TYR A 3 8.56 22.78 -9.31
N SER A 4 9.49 21.92 -9.75
CA SER A 4 9.35 20.47 -9.59
C SER A 4 9.37 20.04 -8.13
N LEU A 5 10.19 20.69 -7.29
CA LEU A 5 10.28 20.39 -5.86
C LEU A 5 9.05 20.91 -5.09
N GLU A 6 8.55 22.09 -5.45
CA GLU A 6 7.35 22.70 -4.85
C GLU A 6 6.09 21.89 -5.18
N VAL A 7 5.94 21.45 -6.43
CA VAL A 7 4.86 20.54 -6.85
C VAL A 7 4.97 19.22 -6.08
N LEU A 8 6.18 18.68 -5.90
CA LEU A 8 6.40 17.45 -5.14
C LEU A 8 5.99 17.61 -3.67
N HIS A 9 6.40 18.72 -3.05
CA HIS A 9 6.08 19.05 -1.65
C HIS A 9 4.57 19.19 -1.44
N ASN A 10 3.87 19.84 -2.36
CA ASN A 10 2.41 19.99 -2.29
C ASN A 10 1.68 18.66 -2.56
N ILE A 11 2.18 17.80 -3.44
CA ILE A 11 1.56 16.50 -3.73
C ILE A 11 1.77 15.50 -2.58
N ILE A 12 2.88 15.62 -1.83
CA ILE A 12 3.23 14.62 -0.82
C ILE A 12 2.17 14.52 0.28
N ILE A 13 1.56 15.64 0.70
CA ILE A 13 0.54 15.62 1.75
C ILE A 13 -0.70 14.84 1.31
N TYR A 14 -1.11 14.99 0.05
CA TYR A 14 -2.21 14.22 -0.52
C TYR A 14 -1.85 12.73 -0.64
N LEU A 15 -0.61 12.40 -0.96
CA LEU A 15 -0.13 11.03 -0.98
C LEU A 15 -0.15 10.37 0.41
N HIS A 16 0.16 11.13 1.47
CA HIS A 16 0.05 10.64 2.86
C HIS A 16 -1.41 10.38 3.23
N ILE A 17 -2.33 11.30 2.90
CA ILE A 17 -3.77 11.14 3.16
C ILE A 17 -4.30 9.89 2.43
N LEU A 18 -3.96 9.73 1.14
CA LEU A 18 -4.35 8.56 0.36
C LEU A 18 -3.77 7.26 0.95
N THR A 19 -2.56 7.31 1.51
CA THR A 19 -1.94 6.17 2.20
C THR A 19 -2.68 5.78 3.47
N VAL A 20 -3.06 6.75 4.30
CA VAL A 20 -3.88 6.48 5.49
C VAL A 20 -5.21 5.83 5.09
N ILE A 21 -5.87 6.35 4.07
CA ILE A 21 -7.11 5.77 3.54
C ILE A 21 -6.86 4.34 3.04
N ALA A 22 -5.78 4.10 2.28
CA ALA A 22 -5.43 2.78 1.77
C ALA A 22 -5.17 1.77 2.89
N ILE A 23 -4.49 2.18 3.97
CA ILE A 23 -4.26 1.35 5.17
C ILE A 23 -5.59 1.00 5.83
N ILE A 24 -6.48 1.96 6.05
CA ILE A 24 -7.81 1.72 6.64
C ILE A 24 -8.61 0.74 5.77
N LEU A 25 -8.67 0.97 4.45
CA LEU A 25 -9.33 0.09 3.51
C LEU A 25 -8.76 -1.33 3.54
N LYS A 26 -7.45 -1.48 3.67
CA LYS A 26 -6.79 -2.78 3.79
C LYS A 26 -7.17 -3.50 5.08
N ILE A 27 -7.19 -2.79 6.21
CA ILE A 27 -7.59 -3.36 7.49
C ILE A 27 -9.03 -3.89 7.41
N VAL A 28 -9.97 -3.08 6.89
CA VAL A 28 -11.36 -3.49 6.68
C VAL A 28 -11.46 -4.69 5.74
N LEU A 29 -10.69 -4.70 4.65
CA LEU A 29 -10.64 -5.79 3.68
C LEU A 29 -10.14 -7.10 4.30
N VAL A 30 -9.12 -7.04 5.16
CA VAL A 30 -8.61 -8.22 5.87
C VAL A 30 -9.64 -8.74 6.87
N PHE A 31 -10.23 -7.86 7.68
CA PHE A 31 -11.24 -8.26 8.66
C PHE A 31 -12.46 -8.88 8.00
N ARG A 32 -12.89 -8.34 6.86
CA ARG A 32 -14.01 -8.91 6.10
C ARG A 32 -13.67 -10.28 5.49
N SER A 33 -12.42 -10.54 5.11
CA SER A 33 -12.03 -11.81 4.50
C SER A 33 -11.61 -12.90 5.49
N LYS A 34 -11.09 -12.53 6.66
CA LYS A 34 -10.47 -13.47 7.63
C LYS A 34 -11.09 -13.40 9.03
N GLY A 35 -12.07 -12.52 9.25
CA GLY A 35 -12.59 -12.23 10.59
C GLY A 35 -11.67 -11.29 11.37
N PHE A 36 -11.98 -11.08 12.65
CA PHE A 36 -11.24 -10.16 13.53
C PHE A 36 -9.92 -10.77 14.01
N ASP A 37 -8.97 -10.92 13.08
CA ASP A 37 -7.64 -11.52 13.30
C ASP A 37 -6.56 -10.44 13.08
N VAL A 38 -6.05 -9.89 14.18
CA VAL A 38 -5.02 -8.83 14.16
C VAL A 38 -3.69 -9.31 13.57
N PRO A 39 -3.16 -10.50 13.92
CA PRO A 39 -2.01 -11.09 13.22
C PRO A 39 -2.21 -11.21 11.70
N ALA A 40 -3.42 -11.54 11.25
CA ALA A 40 -3.73 -11.61 9.82
C ALA A 40 -3.65 -10.24 9.14
N VAL A 41 -4.01 -9.16 9.83
CA VAL A 41 -3.85 -7.78 9.32
C VAL A 41 -2.39 -7.47 9.10
N VAL A 42 -1.54 -7.68 10.12
CA VAL A 42 -0.10 -7.38 10.02
C VAL A 42 0.57 -8.22 8.93
N SER A 43 0.35 -9.54 8.93
CA SER A 43 0.93 -10.43 7.92
C SER A 43 0.45 -10.11 6.49
N SER A 44 -0.73 -9.51 6.31
CA SER A 44 -1.24 -9.14 4.99
C SER A 44 -0.44 -8.00 4.33
N PHE A 45 0.24 -7.16 5.10
CA PHE A 45 1.15 -6.15 4.55
C PHE A 45 2.32 -6.82 3.86
N PHE A 46 2.91 -7.86 4.45
CA PHE A 46 4.07 -8.56 3.89
C PHE A 46 3.71 -9.62 2.84
N ARG A 47 2.42 -9.96 2.68
CA ARG A 47 1.98 -11.01 1.77
C ARG A 47 1.67 -10.47 0.37
N VAL A 48 2.41 -10.94 -0.63
CA VAL A 48 2.14 -10.70 -2.05
C VAL A 48 1.72 -12.02 -2.70
N TYR A 49 0.52 -12.07 -3.27
CA TYR A 49 -0.01 -13.25 -3.95
C TYR A 49 0.47 -13.32 -5.39
N THR A 50 0.92 -14.49 -5.83
CA THR A 50 1.36 -14.72 -7.21
C THR A 50 0.19 -15.01 -8.15
N LYS A 51 0.44 -15.01 -9.46
CA LYS A 51 -0.56 -15.45 -10.44
C LYS A 51 -0.99 -16.91 -10.20
N SER A 52 -0.05 -17.79 -9.84
CA SER A 52 -0.35 -19.19 -9.49
C SER A 52 -1.31 -19.30 -8.31
N ASP A 53 -1.13 -18.49 -7.25
CA ASP A 53 -2.04 -18.49 -6.09
C ASP A 53 -3.49 -18.12 -6.50
N LEU A 54 -3.63 -17.21 -7.46
CA LEU A 54 -4.91 -16.79 -8.01
C LEU A 54 -5.57 -17.88 -8.85
N TYR A 55 -4.80 -18.66 -9.61
CA TYR A 55 -5.32 -19.78 -10.40
C TYR A 55 -5.72 -20.97 -9.54
N MET A 56 -4.97 -21.26 -8.46
CA MET A 56 -5.27 -22.36 -7.53
C MET A 56 -6.50 -22.09 -6.66
N SER A 57 -6.92 -20.84 -6.51
CA SER A 57 -8.16 -20.53 -5.79
C SER A 57 -9.38 -20.80 -6.68
N ASN A 58 -10.36 -21.57 -6.22
CA ASN A 58 -11.64 -21.71 -6.93
C ASN A 58 -12.70 -20.68 -6.51
N ASN A 59 -12.47 -19.93 -5.43
CA ASN A 59 -13.42 -18.96 -4.90
C ASN A 59 -13.15 -17.55 -5.45
N GLN A 60 -14.12 -16.98 -6.15
CA GLN A 60 -14.01 -15.65 -6.77
C GLN A 60 -13.81 -14.52 -5.74
N SER A 61 -14.46 -14.60 -4.58
CA SER A 61 -14.28 -13.63 -3.48
C SER A 61 -12.84 -13.63 -2.96
N ARG A 62 -12.26 -14.84 -2.81
CA ARG A 62 -10.85 -14.99 -2.41
C ARG A 62 -9.88 -14.44 -3.45
N LYS A 63 -10.15 -14.64 -4.75
CA LYS A 63 -9.35 -14.03 -5.84
C LYS A 63 -9.40 -12.50 -5.79
N GLN A 64 -10.59 -11.92 -5.58
CA GLN A 64 -10.74 -10.48 -5.47
C GLN A 64 -9.97 -9.92 -4.27
N TYR A 65 -10.08 -10.57 -3.11
CA TYR A 65 -9.29 -10.23 -1.92
C TYR A 65 -7.78 -10.26 -2.22
N MET A 66 -7.28 -11.32 -2.85
CA MET A 66 -5.85 -11.44 -3.20
C MET A 66 -5.38 -10.31 -4.13
N ARG A 67 -6.18 -9.96 -5.15
CA ARG A 67 -5.88 -8.87 -6.09
C ARG A 67 -5.85 -7.51 -5.39
N LEU A 68 -6.87 -7.22 -4.59
CA LEU A 68 -6.96 -5.96 -3.85
C LEU A 68 -5.85 -5.84 -2.80
N ASN A 69 -5.53 -6.92 -2.10
CA ASN A 69 -4.42 -6.95 -1.15
C ASN A 69 -3.09 -6.59 -1.83
N ASN A 70 -2.82 -7.18 -3.00
CA ASN A 70 -1.63 -6.87 -3.78
C ASN A 70 -1.63 -5.43 -4.28
N LEU A 71 -2.76 -4.95 -4.82
CA LEU A 71 -2.90 -3.58 -5.30
C LEU A 71 -2.57 -2.57 -4.20
N ILE A 72 -3.14 -2.75 -3.01
CA ILE A 72 -2.88 -1.87 -1.88
C ILE A 72 -1.42 -1.99 -1.41
N ASN A 73 -0.86 -3.20 -1.37
CA ASN A 73 0.56 -3.38 -1.02
C ASN A 73 1.49 -2.67 -2.00
N TYR A 74 1.29 -2.83 -3.31
CA TYR A 74 2.11 -2.14 -4.30
C TYR A 74 2.00 -0.62 -4.20
N TYR A 75 0.80 -0.11 -3.95
CA TYR A 75 0.60 1.31 -3.69
C TYR A 75 1.37 1.78 -2.45
N ILE A 76 1.23 1.09 -1.30
CA ILE A 76 1.92 1.44 -0.06
C ILE A 76 3.44 1.34 -0.23
N TYR A 77 3.95 0.32 -0.92
CA TYR A 77 5.38 0.17 -1.19
C TYR A 77 5.91 1.27 -2.11
N GLY A 78 5.17 1.62 -3.15
CA GLY A 78 5.51 2.73 -4.03
C GLY A 78 5.52 4.07 -3.29
N TRP A 79 4.52 4.31 -2.43
CA TRP A 79 4.48 5.48 -1.56
C TRP A 79 5.64 5.53 -0.58
N LEU A 80 5.99 4.39 0.05
CA LEU A 80 7.09 4.30 1.00
C LEU A 80 8.43 4.59 0.32
N LEU A 81 8.65 4.01 -0.87
CA LEU A 81 9.83 4.29 -1.68
C LEU A 81 9.91 5.78 -2.07
N ALA A 82 8.79 6.36 -2.54
CA ALA A 82 8.74 7.77 -2.89
C ALA A 82 9.05 8.67 -1.68
N THR A 83 8.47 8.36 -0.52
CA THR A 83 8.71 9.10 0.72
C THR A 83 10.19 9.02 1.14
N ILE A 84 10.82 7.85 1.05
CA ILE A 84 12.27 7.70 1.34
C ILE A 84 13.10 8.55 0.38
N ILE A 85 12.82 8.49 -0.93
CA ILE A 85 13.55 9.28 -1.92
C ILE A 85 13.44 10.78 -1.60
N ILE A 86 12.24 11.26 -1.30
CA ILE A 86 12.01 12.66 -0.96
C ILE A 86 12.79 13.03 0.32
N ILE A 87 12.70 12.23 1.37
CA ILE A 87 13.45 12.51 2.61
C ILE A 87 14.96 12.54 2.32
N VAL A 88 15.51 11.58 1.59
CA VAL A 88 16.95 11.55 1.29
C VAL A 88 17.40 12.75 0.44
N VAL A 89 16.62 13.11 -0.60
CA VAL A 89 16.96 14.22 -1.49
C VAL A 89 16.84 15.58 -0.80
N PHE A 90 15.80 15.79 0.01
CA PHE A 90 15.54 17.07 0.67
C PHE A 90 16.21 17.23 2.03
N HIS A 91 16.60 16.14 2.68
CA HIS A 91 17.29 16.13 3.98
C HIS A 91 18.78 15.87 3.85
N SER A 92 19.32 15.79 2.62
CA SER A 92 20.78 15.78 2.38
C SER A 92 21.32 17.19 2.67
N PRO A 93 22.16 17.36 3.72
CA PRO A 93 22.70 18.66 4.06
C PRO A 93 23.83 18.99 3.08
N TYR A 94 23.54 19.89 2.14
CA TYR A 94 24.54 20.76 1.52
C TYR A 94 24.23 22.19 1.93
#